data_AF-A0A3B0U7Q8-F1
#
_entry.id   AF-A0A3B0U7Q8-F1
#
_cell.length_a   1.000
_cell.length_b   1.000
_cell.length_c   1.000
_cell.angle_alpha   90.00
_cell.angle_beta   90.00
_cell.angle_gamma   90.00
#
_symmetry.space_group_name_H-M   'P 1'
#
loop_
_entity.id
_entity.type
_entity.pdbx_description
1 polymer ?
#
loop_
_entity_poly.entity_id
_entity_poly.type
_entity_poly.pdbx_seq_one_letter_code
_entity_poly.pdbx_strand_id
1 'polypeptide(L)'
;MNVPTMAEMMAQGKQPEVLFWVGCAGSFDDRAKKITKAFVKILNKANVEFAVLGTEESCSGDPAKRAGNEFLFQMQAMTNIEVLNAYEVKKIVTACPHCFNTLKNEYPELGGVYEVVHHTELLKSLLDEGRITIEGGKFKGKKITFHDPCYLGRANDIYEAPRELIQKLDVELVEMKRCKTNGLCCGAGGAQMFKDAEKGTKEINVE
;
A
#
# COMPACT_ATOMS: atom_id res chain seq x y z
N MET A 1 -6.79 -16.44 -11.97
CA MET A 1 -6.47 -15.10 -11.44
C MET A 1 -5.93 -14.33 -12.61
N ASN A 2 -6.62 -13.29 -13.06
CA ASN A 2 -6.15 -12.45 -14.15
C ASN A 2 -5.36 -11.28 -13.57
N VAL A 3 -4.17 -10.99 -14.11
CA VAL A 3 -3.28 -9.91 -13.67
C VAL A 3 -2.61 -9.36 -14.93
N PRO A 4 -3.32 -8.54 -15.72
CA PRO A 4 -2.73 -7.98 -16.92
C PRO A 4 -1.66 -6.95 -16.55
N THR A 5 -0.66 -6.80 -17.42
CA THR A 5 0.29 -5.70 -17.32
C THR A 5 -0.22 -4.45 -18.04
N MET A 6 0.31 -3.27 -17.70
CA MET A 6 0.02 -2.03 -18.44
C MET A 6 0.38 -2.17 -19.93
N ALA A 7 1.51 -2.82 -20.24
CA ALA A 7 1.93 -3.10 -21.61
C ALA A 7 0.90 -3.95 -22.38
N GLU A 8 0.38 -5.00 -21.76
CA GLU A 8 -0.65 -5.88 -22.35
C GLU A 8 -1.97 -5.15 -22.60
N MET A 9 -2.40 -4.28 -21.67
CA MET A 9 -3.63 -3.48 -21.83
C MET A 9 -3.47 -2.41 -22.92
N MET A 10 -2.33 -1.70 -22.93
CA MET A 10 -2.02 -0.71 -23.96
C MET A 10 -1.96 -1.33 -25.36
N ALA A 11 -1.35 -2.51 -25.51
CA ALA A 11 -1.33 -3.24 -26.78
C ALA A 11 -2.73 -3.63 -27.29
N GLN A 12 -3.71 -3.75 -26.38
CA GLN A 12 -5.12 -4.00 -26.71
C GLN A 12 -5.93 -2.71 -26.88
N GLY A 13 -5.30 -1.52 -26.76
CA GLY A 13 -5.99 -0.23 -26.78
C GLY A 13 -6.90 0.01 -25.58
N LYS A 14 -6.63 -0.66 -24.44
CA LYS A 14 -7.40 -0.53 -23.20
C LYS A 14 -6.61 0.24 -22.15
N GLN A 15 -7.31 0.96 -21.29
CA GLN A 15 -6.76 1.61 -20.11
C GLN A 15 -7.48 1.08 -18.86
N PRO A 16 -6.76 0.71 -17.79
CA PRO A 16 -7.40 0.23 -16.56
C PRO A 16 -8.09 1.36 -15.79
N GLU A 17 -9.05 0.99 -14.95
CA GLU A 17 -9.63 1.85 -13.89
C GLU A 17 -8.54 2.27 -12.89
N VAL A 18 -7.62 1.36 -12.57
CA VAL A 18 -6.55 1.61 -11.59
C VAL A 18 -5.27 0.83 -11.91
N LEU A 19 -4.11 1.48 -11.73
CA LEU A 19 -2.84 0.77 -11.65
C LEU A 19 -2.68 0.21 -10.23
N PHE A 20 -2.49 -1.09 -10.08
CA PHE A 20 -2.06 -1.68 -8.82
C PHE A 20 -0.53 -1.64 -8.72
N TRP A 21 -0.02 -0.75 -7.87
CA TRP A 21 1.39 -0.67 -7.50
C TRP A 21 1.72 -1.75 -6.46
N VAL A 22 2.44 -2.79 -6.90
CA VAL A 22 2.73 -3.98 -6.10
C VAL A 22 3.80 -3.69 -5.04
N GLY A 23 4.80 -2.91 -5.42
CA GLY A 23 5.95 -2.54 -4.61
C GLY A 23 6.93 -3.70 -4.39
N CYS A 24 8.12 -3.35 -3.90
CA CYS A 24 9.21 -4.32 -3.69
C CYS A 24 8.83 -5.43 -2.70
N ALA A 25 8.22 -5.10 -1.55
CA ALA A 25 7.79 -6.10 -0.58
C ALA A 25 6.74 -7.05 -1.19
N GLY A 26 5.71 -6.50 -1.85
CA GLY A 26 4.65 -7.27 -2.48
C GLY A 26 5.13 -8.22 -3.58
N SER A 27 6.26 -7.89 -4.21
CA SER A 27 6.91 -8.65 -5.28
C SER A 27 7.93 -9.69 -4.77
N PHE A 28 8.70 -9.38 -3.72
CA PHE A 28 9.86 -10.19 -3.30
C PHE A 28 9.71 -10.88 -1.95
N ASP A 29 9.02 -10.29 -0.97
CA ASP A 29 8.85 -10.88 0.36
C ASP A 29 7.74 -11.95 0.37
N ASP A 30 8.03 -13.14 0.89
CA ASP A 30 7.11 -14.28 0.82
C ASP A 30 5.82 -14.10 1.63
N ARG A 31 5.87 -13.31 2.70
CA ARG A 31 4.68 -12.96 3.48
C ARG A 31 3.83 -11.94 2.72
N ALA A 32 4.45 -10.90 2.17
CA ALA A 32 3.77 -9.85 1.43
C ALA A 32 3.20 -10.34 0.10
N LYS A 33 3.86 -11.27 -0.61
CA LYS A 33 3.30 -11.95 -1.81
C LYS A 33 1.93 -12.57 -1.54
N LYS A 34 1.68 -13.10 -0.33
CA LYS A 34 0.36 -13.64 0.04
C LYS A 34 -0.70 -12.54 0.12
N ILE A 35 -0.32 -11.37 0.62
CA ILE A 35 -1.19 -10.17 0.69
C ILE A 35 -1.49 -9.68 -0.74
N THR A 36 -0.47 -9.52 -1.59
CA THR A 36 -0.61 -9.14 -3.01
C THR A 36 -1.59 -10.07 -3.73
N LYS A 37 -1.38 -11.39 -3.62
CA LYS A 37 -2.26 -12.39 -4.23
C LYS A 37 -3.68 -12.32 -3.68
N ALA A 38 -3.86 -12.11 -2.37
CA ALA A 38 -5.18 -11.97 -1.78
C ALA A 38 -5.92 -10.73 -2.29
N PHE A 39 -5.23 -9.59 -2.37
CA PHE A 39 -5.79 -8.35 -2.88
C PHE A 39 -6.20 -8.47 -4.34
N VAL A 40 -5.35 -9.05 -5.18
CA VAL A 40 -5.67 -9.36 -6.59
C VAL A 40 -6.91 -10.25 -6.74
N LYS A 41 -7.10 -11.25 -5.86
CA LYS A 41 -8.34 -12.06 -5.87
C LYS A 41 -9.57 -11.22 -5.61
N ILE A 42 -9.48 -10.25 -4.69
CA ILE A 42 -10.58 -9.35 -4.36
C ILE A 42 -10.88 -8.45 -5.55
N LEU A 43 -9.85 -7.83 -6.17
CA LEU A 43 -10.03 -6.98 -7.36
C LEU A 43 -10.70 -7.74 -8.52
N ASN A 44 -10.24 -8.97 -8.80
CA ASN A 44 -10.88 -9.84 -9.80
C ASN A 44 -12.34 -10.16 -9.45
N LYS A 45 -12.64 -10.48 -8.18
CA LYS A 45 -14.02 -10.78 -7.75
C LYS A 45 -14.93 -9.55 -7.82
N ALA A 46 -14.37 -8.37 -7.57
CA ALA A 46 -15.05 -7.07 -7.66
C ALA A 46 -15.21 -6.55 -9.09
N ASN A 47 -14.67 -7.28 -10.09
CA ASN A 47 -14.55 -6.84 -11.48
C ASN A 47 -13.93 -5.44 -11.60
N VAL A 48 -12.89 -5.16 -10.83
CA VAL A 48 -12.07 -3.95 -11.00
C VAL A 48 -11.17 -4.15 -12.19
N GLU A 49 -11.20 -3.23 -13.14
CA GLU A 49 -10.28 -3.24 -14.27
C GLU A 49 -8.93 -2.67 -13.80
N PHE A 50 -8.01 -3.56 -13.41
CA PHE A 50 -6.69 -3.15 -12.95
C PHE A 50 -5.59 -3.77 -13.81
N ALA A 51 -4.43 -3.13 -13.79
CA ALA A 51 -3.18 -3.70 -14.29
C ALA A 51 -2.02 -3.43 -13.33
N VAL A 52 -0.90 -4.12 -13.55
CA VAL A 52 0.37 -3.90 -12.84
C VAL A 52 1.45 -3.46 -13.84
N LEU A 53 2.55 -2.87 -13.37
CA LEU A 53 3.69 -2.56 -14.25
C LEU A 53 4.56 -3.78 -14.56
N GLY A 54 4.37 -4.90 -13.87
CA GLY A 54 5.14 -6.13 -14.12
C GLY A 54 6.64 -5.91 -13.92
N THR A 55 7.44 -6.21 -14.93
CA THR A 55 8.90 -6.02 -14.88
C THR A 55 9.35 -4.57 -14.99
N GLU A 56 8.44 -3.65 -15.38
CA GLU A 56 8.71 -2.22 -15.44
C GLU A 56 8.53 -1.52 -14.09
N GLU A 57 8.00 -2.22 -13.08
CA GLU A 57 7.87 -1.68 -11.72
C GLU A 57 9.21 -1.69 -10.99
N SER A 58 9.69 -0.52 -10.58
CA SER A 58 10.83 -0.40 -9.66
C SER A 58 10.37 -0.11 -8.22
N CYS A 59 11.32 -0.05 -7.29
CA CYS A 59 11.05 0.43 -5.94
C CYS A 59 10.51 1.86 -5.98
N SER A 60 9.58 2.23 -5.08
CA SER A 60 9.07 3.61 -5.00
C SER A 60 10.14 4.63 -4.62
N GLY A 61 11.28 4.18 -4.10
CA GLY A 61 12.38 5.01 -3.64
C GLY A 61 12.36 5.35 -2.15
N ASP A 62 11.33 4.91 -1.41
CA ASP A 62 11.20 5.20 0.04
C ASP A 62 12.46 4.81 0.83
N PRO A 63 13.04 3.59 0.72
CA PRO A 63 14.24 3.25 1.49
C PRO A 63 15.44 4.16 1.20
N ALA A 64 15.66 4.52 -0.07
CA ALA A 64 16.75 5.41 -0.47
C ALA A 64 16.57 6.80 0.16
N LYS A 65 15.35 7.35 0.08
CA LYS A 65 15.03 8.65 0.67
C LYS A 65 15.19 8.64 2.18
N ARG A 66 14.69 7.61 2.86
CA ARG A 66 14.82 7.50 4.33
C ARG A 66 16.24 7.26 4.80
N ALA A 67 17.08 6.66 3.98
CA ALA A 67 18.51 6.54 4.24
C ALA A 67 19.30 7.84 3.96
N GLY A 68 18.64 8.90 3.47
CA GLY A 68 19.29 10.16 3.09
C GLY A 68 19.98 10.14 1.73
N ASN A 69 19.78 9.09 0.93
CA ASN A 69 20.31 9.00 -0.43
C ASN A 69 19.34 9.64 -1.43
N GLU A 70 19.30 10.98 -1.41
CA GLU A 70 18.37 11.78 -2.20
C GLU A 70 18.58 11.58 -3.71
N PHE A 71 19.83 11.45 -4.17
CA PHE A 71 20.14 11.21 -5.58
C PHE A 71 19.54 9.89 -6.09
N LEU A 72 19.69 8.81 -5.32
CA LEU A 72 19.11 7.53 -5.67
C LEU A 72 17.57 7.57 -5.63
N PHE A 73 16.99 8.25 -4.65
CA PHE A 73 15.54 8.47 -4.60
C PHE A 73 15.04 9.18 -5.86
N GLN A 74 15.65 10.31 -6.23
CA GLN A 74 15.26 11.07 -7.41
C GLN A 74 15.40 10.24 -8.69
N MET A 75 16.50 9.52 -8.86
CA MET A 75 16.69 8.65 -10.02
C MET A 75 15.58 7.59 -10.11
N GLN A 76 15.28 6.88 -9.01
CA GLN A 76 14.24 5.86 -8.97
C GLN A 76 12.84 6.44 -9.21
N ALA A 77 12.52 7.56 -8.56
CA ALA A 77 11.23 8.22 -8.68
C ALA A 77 11.00 8.77 -10.09
N MET A 78 11.99 9.42 -10.69
CA MET A 78 11.88 9.96 -12.05
C MET A 78 11.69 8.85 -13.09
N THR A 79 12.42 7.74 -12.99
CA THR A 79 12.20 6.58 -13.87
C THR A 79 10.78 6.04 -13.73
N ASN A 80 10.28 5.90 -12.51
CA ASN A 80 8.90 5.46 -12.29
C ASN A 80 7.88 6.46 -12.86
N ILE A 81 8.11 7.76 -12.68
CA ILE A 81 7.25 8.83 -13.21
C ILE A 81 7.20 8.80 -14.73
N GLU A 82 8.35 8.60 -15.39
CA GLU A 82 8.41 8.48 -16.85
C GLU A 82 7.56 7.32 -17.35
N VAL A 83 7.69 6.13 -16.73
CA VAL A 83 6.88 4.95 -17.08
C VAL A 83 5.40 5.18 -16.81
N LEU A 84 5.04 5.71 -15.64
CA LEU A 84 3.65 5.99 -15.26
C LEU A 84 3.00 7.00 -16.23
N ASN A 85 3.73 8.04 -16.62
CA ASN A 85 3.26 9.06 -17.57
C ASN A 85 3.15 8.49 -18.99
N ALA A 86 4.09 7.65 -19.43
CA ALA A 86 4.03 6.99 -20.73
C ALA A 86 2.78 6.11 -20.88
N TYR A 87 2.33 5.50 -19.77
CA TYR A 87 1.09 4.74 -19.69
C TYR A 87 -0.16 5.60 -19.41
N GLU A 88 -0.02 6.92 -19.27
CA GLU A 88 -1.09 7.86 -18.93
C GLU A 88 -1.85 7.48 -17.64
N VAL A 89 -1.12 6.93 -16.65
CA VAL A 89 -1.70 6.48 -15.38
C VAL A 89 -2.30 7.66 -14.62
N LYS A 90 -3.56 7.53 -14.22
CA LYS A 90 -4.28 8.56 -13.44
C LYS A 90 -4.44 8.18 -11.98
N LYS A 91 -4.79 6.91 -11.74
CA LYS A 91 -5.11 6.38 -10.41
C LYS A 91 -4.23 5.20 -10.08
N ILE A 92 -3.61 5.25 -8.90
CA ILE A 92 -2.73 4.21 -8.38
C ILE A 92 -3.31 3.69 -7.07
N VAL A 93 -3.45 2.38 -6.94
CA VAL A 93 -3.73 1.73 -5.66
C VAL A 93 -2.50 0.97 -5.18
N THR A 94 -2.22 1.01 -3.88
CA THR A 94 -1.16 0.18 -3.28
C THR A 94 -1.54 -0.40 -1.93
N ALA A 95 -1.00 -1.58 -1.63
CA ALA A 95 -1.16 -2.24 -0.35
C ALA A 95 -0.09 -1.85 0.68
N CYS A 96 0.92 -1.08 0.28
CA CYS A 96 2.05 -0.69 1.11
C CYS A 96 1.92 0.77 1.58
N PRO A 97 1.82 1.03 2.91
CA PRO A 97 1.78 2.40 3.44
C PRO A 97 2.99 3.25 3.08
N HIS A 98 4.18 2.64 2.92
CA HIS A 98 5.40 3.36 2.52
C HIS A 98 5.31 3.83 1.06
N CYS A 99 4.97 2.91 0.14
CA CYS A 99 4.77 3.27 -1.26
C CYS A 99 3.66 4.30 -1.41
N PHE A 100 2.55 4.13 -0.67
CA PHE A 100 1.44 5.08 -0.64
C PHE A 100 1.92 6.50 -0.30
N ASN A 101 2.65 6.66 0.81
CA ASN A 101 3.15 7.97 1.22
C ASN A 101 4.10 8.58 0.19
N THR A 102 5.06 7.81 -0.33
CA THR A 102 6.04 8.33 -1.28
C THR A 102 5.41 8.72 -2.61
N LEU A 103 4.55 7.87 -3.17
CA LEU A 103 3.84 8.16 -4.42
C LEU A 103 2.90 9.37 -4.27
N LYS A 104 2.20 9.49 -3.13
CA LYS A 104 1.21 10.53 -2.92
C LYS A 104 1.84 11.89 -2.60
N ASN A 105 2.82 11.91 -1.70
CA ASN A 105 3.30 13.15 -1.09
C ASN A 105 4.65 13.61 -1.62
N GLU A 106 5.44 12.73 -2.26
CA GLU A 106 6.83 13.05 -2.63
C GLU A 106 7.06 13.05 -4.14
N TYR A 107 6.35 12.22 -4.91
CA TYR A 107 6.41 12.27 -6.37
C TYR A 107 5.94 13.60 -6.97
N PRO A 108 4.96 14.34 -6.38
CA PRO A 108 4.57 15.65 -6.89
C PRO A 108 5.71 16.67 -6.97
N GLU A 109 6.69 16.60 -6.04
CA GLU A 109 7.87 17.48 -6.06
C GLU A 109 8.76 17.24 -7.29
N LEU A 110 8.64 16.06 -7.92
CA LEU A 110 9.37 15.63 -9.11
C LEU A 110 8.49 15.63 -10.37
N GLY A 111 7.27 16.18 -10.29
CA GLY A 111 6.34 16.28 -11.42
C GLY A 111 5.44 15.06 -11.64
N GLY A 112 5.47 14.06 -10.75
CA GLY A 112 4.59 12.90 -10.79
C GLY A 112 3.32 13.11 -9.97
N VAL A 113 2.21 13.48 -10.61
CA VAL A 113 0.94 13.76 -9.92
C VAL A 113 -0.10 12.71 -10.30
N TYR A 114 -0.54 11.93 -9.31
CA TYR A 114 -1.49 10.83 -9.48
C TYR A 114 -2.53 10.82 -8.35
N GLU A 115 -3.72 10.28 -8.61
CA GLU A 115 -4.65 9.91 -7.55
C GLU A 115 -4.15 8.63 -6.88
N VAL A 116 -3.50 8.76 -5.72
CA VAL A 116 -2.94 7.62 -4.98
C VAL A 116 -3.88 7.22 -3.84
N VAL A 117 -4.35 5.97 -3.86
CA VAL A 117 -5.32 5.41 -2.92
C VAL A 117 -4.71 4.22 -2.19
N HIS A 118 -4.89 4.13 -0.87
CA HIS A 118 -4.48 2.93 -0.14
C HIS A 118 -5.52 1.81 -0.33
N HIS A 119 -5.08 0.55 -0.40
CA HIS A 119 -5.97 -0.57 -0.67
C HIS A 119 -7.18 -0.66 0.29
N THR A 120 -7.04 -0.23 1.55
CA THR A 120 -8.16 -0.23 2.50
C THR A 120 -9.23 0.79 2.13
N GLU A 121 -8.86 1.94 1.58
CA GLU A 121 -9.81 2.94 1.13
C GLU A 121 -10.55 2.45 -0.12
N LEU A 122 -9.83 1.83 -1.07
CA LEU A 122 -10.45 1.21 -2.25
C LEU A 122 -11.40 0.09 -1.86
N LEU A 123 -10.97 -0.83 -0.99
CA LEU A 123 -11.83 -1.94 -0.53
C LEU A 123 -13.07 -1.44 0.19
N LYS A 124 -12.96 -0.35 0.96
CA LYS A 124 -14.11 0.29 1.57
C LYS A 124 -15.06 0.85 0.51
N SER A 125 -14.56 1.57 -0.50
CA SER A 125 -15.41 2.11 -1.57
C SER A 125 -16.12 0.98 -2.33
N LEU A 126 -15.42 -0.10 -2.69
CA LEU A 126 -16.00 -1.25 -3.36
C LEU A 126 -17.09 -1.93 -2.53
N LEU A 127 -16.98 -1.92 -1.20
CA LEU A 127 -17.99 -2.45 -0.30
C LEU A 127 -19.21 -1.52 -0.24
N ASP A 128 -18.99 -0.21 -0.14
CA ASP A 128 -20.04 0.82 -0.10
C ASP A 128 -20.81 0.88 -1.44
N GLU A 129 -20.13 0.65 -2.55
CA GLU A 129 -20.69 0.54 -3.92
C GLU A 129 -21.41 -0.81 -4.15
N GLY A 130 -21.30 -1.77 -3.24
CA GLY A 130 -21.87 -3.11 -3.38
C GLY A 130 -21.16 -4.01 -4.41
N ARG A 131 -19.99 -3.62 -4.91
CA ARG A 131 -19.16 -4.44 -5.83
C ARG A 131 -18.54 -5.65 -5.14
N ILE A 132 -18.35 -5.57 -3.83
CA ILE A 132 -17.96 -6.71 -2.99
C ILE A 132 -18.93 -6.88 -1.82
N THR A 133 -19.06 -8.11 -1.36
CA THR A 133 -19.80 -8.46 -0.14
C THR A 133 -18.91 -9.33 0.74
N ILE A 134 -19.13 -9.24 2.05
CA ILE A 134 -18.40 -10.00 3.05
C ILE A 134 -19.35 -11.06 3.60
N GLU A 135 -19.00 -12.33 3.39
CA GLU A 135 -19.64 -13.45 4.07
C GLU A 135 -19.06 -13.51 5.50
N GLY A 136 -19.88 -13.13 6.48
CA GLY A 136 -19.50 -13.09 7.89
C GLY A 136 -19.24 -14.47 8.51
N GLY A 137 -19.06 -14.51 9.82
CA GLY A 137 -19.02 -15.75 10.59
C GLY A 137 -17.65 -16.38 10.81
N LYS A 138 -16.70 -16.30 9.85
CA LYS A 138 -15.38 -16.95 10.00
C LYS A 138 -14.54 -16.41 11.16
N PHE A 139 -14.66 -15.11 11.42
CA PHE A 139 -13.94 -14.42 12.50
C PHE A 139 -14.87 -14.00 13.64
N LYS A 140 -16.09 -14.51 13.67
CA LYS A 140 -17.12 -14.12 14.64
C LYS A 140 -16.60 -14.30 16.08
N GLY A 141 -16.62 -13.21 16.85
CA GLY A 141 -16.20 -13.20 18.25
C GLY A 141 -14.69 -13.36 18.48
N LYS A 142 -13.87 -13.33 17.42
CA LYS A 142 -12.41 -13.27 17.59
C LYS A 142 -12.00 -11.86 17.96
N LYS A 143 -11.16 -11.74 18.98
CA LYS A 143 -10.52 -10.48 19.35
C LYS A 143 -9.41 -10.17 18.37
N ILE A 144 -9.51 -9.02 17.70
CA ILE A 144 -8.49 -8.53 16.77
C ILE A 144 -8.09 -7.13 17.20
N THR A 145 -6.80 -6.83 17.14
CA THR A 145 -6.29 -5.47 17.24
C THR A 145 -5.68 -5.04 15.91
N PHE A 146 -5.78 -3.75 15.61
CA PHE A 146 -5.14 -3.15 14.45
C PHE A 146 -3.91 -2.36 14.89
N HIS A 147 -2.78 -2.57 14.21
CA HIS A 147 -1.57 -1.79 14.42
C HIS A 147 -1.49 -0.71 13.34
N ASP A 148 -1.67 0.55 13.75
CA ASP A 148 -1.71 1.71 12.84
C ASP A 148 -0.36 1.94 12.14
N PRO A 149 -0.27 1.78 10.80
CA PRO A 149 0.93 2.14 10.08
C PRO A 149 1.14 3.66 10.15
N CYS A 150 2.35 4.08 10.52
CA CYS A 150 2.67 5.50 10.70
C CYS A 150 2.44 6.34 9.42
N TYR A 151 2.78 5.80 8.25
CA TYR A 151 2.57 6.46 6.97
C TYR A 151 1.10 6.54 6.55
N LEU A 152 0.27 5.59 6.99
CA LEU A 152 -1.16 5.65 6.68
C LEU A 152 -1.89 6.60 7.64
N GLY A 153 -1.60 6.47 8.93
CA GLY A 153 -2.16 7.31 9.99
C GLY A 153 -1.48 8.66 10.09
N ARG A 154 -0.34 8.76 10.80
CA ARG A 154 0.29 10.05 11.15
C ARG A 154 0.65 10.93 9.97
N ALA A 155 0.96 10.36 8.81
CA ALA A 155 1.37 11.14 7.64
C ALA A 155 0.21 11.46 6.67
N ASN A 156 -0.92 10.75 6.75
CA ASN A 156 -1.99 10.85 5.74
C ASN A 156 -3.42 10.85 6.34
N ASP A 157 -3.54 10.81 7.66
CA ASP A 157 -4.78 10.83 8.45
C ASP A 157 -5.81 9.74 8.12
N ILE A 158 -5.35 8.59 7.60
CA ILE A 158 -6.20 7.44 7.30
C ILE A 158 -6.16 6.45 8.46
N TYR A 159 -7.19 6.51 9.31
CA TYR A 159 -7.34 5.61 10.47
C TYR A 159 -8.55 4.69 10.37
N GLU A 160 -9.66 5.16 9.80
CA GLU A 160 -10.95 4.49 9.92
C GLU A 160 -11.18 3.44 8.82
N ALA A 161 -10.70 3.66 7.59
CA ALA A 161 -10.91 2.73 6.48
C ALA A 161 -10.45 1.27 6.79
N PRO A 162 -9.27 1.02 7.39
CA PRO A 162 -8.89 -0.33 7.83
C PRO A 162 -9.81 -0.89 8.92
N ARG A 163 -10.26 -0.06 9.87
CA ARG A 163 -11.08 -0.47 11.02
C ARG A 163 -12.47 -0.88 10.59
N GLU A 164 -13.10 -0.08 9.75
CA GLU A 164 -14.43 -0.37 9.21
C GLU A 164 -14.44 -1.70 8.45
N LEU A 165 -13.43 -1.95 7.61
CA LEU A 165 -13.29 -3.23 6.91
C LEU A 165 -13.11 -4.41 7.87
N ILE A 166 -12.30 -4.25 8.92
CA ILE A 166 -12.08 -5.29 9.93
C ILE A 166 -13.38 -5.59 10.68
N GLN A 167 -14.13 -4.57 11.10
CA GLN A 167 -15.41 -4.73 11.82
C GLN A 167 -16.46 -5.50 11.02
N LYS A 168 -16.48 -5.36 9.68
CA LYS A 168 -17.39 -6.12 8.81
C LYS A 168 -17.14 -7.63 8.80
N LEU A 169 -16.02 -8.10 9.37
CA LEU A 169 -15.70 -9.52 9.51
C LEU A 169 -16.32 -10.19 10.76
N ASP A 170 -17.27 -9.52 11.43
CA ASP A 170 -17.90 -9.96 12.71
C ASP A 170 -16.93 -10.11 13.89
N VAL A 171 -15.81 -9.39 13.86
CA VAL A 171 -14.77 -9.48 14.90
C VAL A 171 -15.10 -8.62 16.11
N GLU A 172 -14.50 -8.95 17.25
CA GLU A 172 -14.37 -8.01 18.37
C GLU A 172 -13.10 -7.19 18.15
N LEU A 173 -13.24 -6.01 17.52
CA LEU A 173 -12.11 -5.08 17.35
C LEU A 173 -11.79 -4.43 18.70
N VAL A 174 -10.59 -4.71 19.23
CA VAL A 174 -10.09 -4.18 20.49
C VAL A 174 -8.86 -3.33 20.20
N GLU A 175 -8.89 -2.06 20.58
CA GLU A 175 -7.75 -1.16 20.39
C GLU A 175 -6.66 -1.42 21.43
N MET A 176 -5.40 -1.29 20.99
CA MET A 176 -4.27 -1.19 21.91
C MET A 176 -4.31 0.13 22.67
N LYS A 177 -3.69 0.17 23.86
CA LYS A 177 -3.48 1.40 24.63
C LYS A 177 -2.82 2.50 23.79
N ARG A 178 -1.92 2.10 22.89
CA ARG A 178 -1.23 2.95 21.91
C ARG A 178 -1.77 2.66 20.51
N CYS A 179 -2.74 3.46 20.09
CA CYS A 179 -3.37 3.38 18.77
C CYS A 179 -3.47 4.77 18.11
N LYS A 180 -3.85 4.78 16.83
CA LYS A 180 -3.98 5.98 15.99
C LYS A 180 -2.69 6.82 15.99
N THR A 181 -2.79 8.12 16.25
CA THR A 181 -1.64 9.04 16.35
C THR A 181 -0.60 8.58 17.38
N ASN A 182 -1.05 7.91 18.45
CA ASN A 182 -0.21 7.40 19.54
C ASN A 182 0.32 5.98 19.30
N GLY A 183 0.12 5.41 18.11
CA GLY A 183 0.58 4.05 17.77
C GLY A 183 2.10 3.90 17.89
N LEU A 184 2.53 2.82 18.54
CA LEU A 184 3.96 2.49 18.70
C LEU A 184 4.61 2.25 17.33
N CYS A 185 5.86 2.68 17.14
CA CYS A 185 6.58 2.40 15.90
C CYS A 185 6.90 0.91 15.79
N CYS A 186 6.65 0.30 14.63
CA CYS A 186 7.05 -1.09 14.37
C CYS A 186 8.56 -1.29 14.22
N GLY A 187 9.30 -0.19 14.04
CA GLY A 187 10.77 -0.16 13.93
C GLY A 187 11.35 -0.36 12.53
N ALA A 188 10.53 -0.58 11.50
CA ALA A 188 11.02 -0.79 10.14
C ALA A 188 11.27 0.52 9.36
N GLY A 189 10.56 1.60 9.70
CA GLY A 189 10.65 2.89 9.01
C GLY A 189 11.98 3.62 9.22
N GLY A 190 12.22 4.71 8.48
CA GLY A 190 13.46 5.48 8.63
C GLY A 190 14.71 4.72 8.17
N ALA A 191 14.55 3.78 7.23
CA ALA A 191 15.58 2.84 6.77
C ALA A 191 16.17 1.91 7.86
N GLN A 192 15.58 1.88 9.06
CA GLN A 192 16.07 1.05 10.18
C GLN A 192 16.09 -0.45 9.85
N MET A 193 15.19 -0.93 8.98
CA MET A 193 15.19 -2.32 8.51
C MET A 193 16.47 -2.71 7.72
N PHE A 194 17.20 -1.74 7.19
CA PHE A 194 18.33 -1.95 6.28
C PHE A 194 19.68 -1.52 6.87
N LYS A 195 19.71 -1.18 8.17
CA LYS A 195 20.93 -0.81 8.88
C LYS A 195 20.95 -1.44 10.26
N ASP A 196 22.13 -1.45 10.88
CA ASP A 196 22.26 -1.85 12.26
C ASP A 196 21.50 -0.91 13.19
N ALA A 197 21.02 -1.45 14.31
CA ALA A 197 20.33 -0.69 15.34
C ALA A 197 21.20 0.47 15.84
N GLU A 198 20.57 1.62 16.06
CA GLU A 198 21.25 2.78 16.62
C GLU A 198 21.62 2.54 18.10
N LYS A 199 22.59 3.31 18.60
CA LYS A 199 22.99 3.22 20.02
C LYS A 199 21.78 3.48 20.92
N GLY A 200 21.50 2.54 21.81
CA GLY A 200 20.41 2.65 22.77
C GLY A 200 20.42 1.47 23.73
N THR A 201 19.60 1.55 24.78
CA THR A 201 19.38 0.45 25.73
C THR A 201 18.20 -0.43 25.36
N LYS A 202 17.49 -0.09 24.28
CA LYS A 202 16.25 -0.77 23.86
C LYS A 202 15.92 -0.48 22.39
N GLU A 203 15.37 -1.47 21.71
CA GLU A 203 14.80 -1.32 20.38
C GLU A 203 13.50 -0.50 20.39
N ILE A 204 13.26 0.24 19.30
CA ILE A 204 12.12 1.16 19.17
C ILE A 204 10.75 0.47 19.24
N ASN A 205 10.70 -0.81 18.86
CA ASN A 205 9.48 -1.61 18.79
C ASN A 205 9.24 -2.46 20.04
N VAL A 206 10.04 -2.29 21.09
CA VAL A 206 9.88 -2.98 22.37
C VAL A 206 9.35 -2.01 23.42
N GLU A 207 8.25 -2.36 24.07
CA GLU A 207 7.65 -1.65 25.22
C GLU A 207 7.89 -2.39 26.53
#